data_AF-A0A2T2Z106-F1
#
_entry.id   AF-A0A2T2Z106-F1
#
_cell.length_a   1.000
_cell.length_b   1.000
_cell.length_c   1.000
_cell.angle_alpha   90.00
_cell.angle_beta   90.00
_cell.angle_gamma   90.00
#
_symmetry.space_group_name_H-M   'P 1'
#
loop_
_entity.id
_entity.type
_entity.pdbx_description
1 polymer ?
#
loop_
_entity_poly.entity_id
_entity_poly.type
_entity_poly.pdbx_seq_one_letter_code
_entity_poly.pdbx_strand_id
1 'polypeptide(L)'
;MSGAALTIPDVEKWDPDKLGTAATAVGKLSGDLDQAVVAAVNSTQKLGQDQKWGGGAAQAADGRMQVEKSRASTVSQAVLGLQTALNQQVENLKNAKLAVLQMRDQATFVPAPSVMPAFEVNPDGTVNPQKRLDWLDQHRDKLNDIEYTAKTTEIKTDAAAHEWAIVNALKNAQTVADSAITALNGAKAPVDAAYAGLGDPVTGAGAAPPAPPAPTAPAAAAPPATPTATPVSSHSGSPASSSLMGNSHHGGGTSSYSGGSYGGGSSNGPSSGPPPTAHPSGDVQQWIAQAKQVLIEMGYPPESIDENAIALIIEHESGGDPNAINNWDSNAAAGHPSKGLMQCIDSTFNAHAAPGHTDIWNPVDNIVAATRYSLDRYGSLDNVPGVSAVSGGGGYVGY
;
A
#
# COMPACT_ATOMS: atom_id res chain seq x y z
N MET A 1 17.91 -14.97 6.74
CA MET A 1 19.08 -15.72 6.21
C MET A 1 19.94 -14.70 5.48
N SER A 2 21.23 -14.59 5.80
CA SER A 2 22.13 -13.68 5.08
C SER A 2 22.46 -14.31 3.73
N GLY A 3 21.59 -14.08 2.73
CA GLY A 3 21.79 -14.55 1.36
C GLY A 3 22.97 -13.82 0.70
N ALA A 4 23.59 -14.45 -0.29
CA ALA A 4 24.52 -13.77 -1.18
C ALA A 4 23.82 -12.56 -1.84
N ALA A 5 24.55 -11.49 -2.11
CA ALA A 5 24.01 -10.31 -2.78
C ALA A 5 23.43 -10.68 -4.15
N LEU A 6 22.29 -10.09 -4.49
CA LEU A 6 21.56 -10.35 -5.73
C LEU A 6 22.40 -9.95 -6.95
N THR A 7 22.48 -10.82 -7.96
CA THR A 7 23.18 -10.53 -9.23
C THR A 7 22.20 -10.21 -10.35
N ILE A 8 22.68 -9.58 -11.43
CA ILE A 8 21.86 -9.32 -12.63
C ILE A 8 21.23 -10.62 -13.16
N PRO A 9 21.96 -11.75 -13.33
CA PRO A 9 21.37 -13.00 -13.77
C PRO A 9 20.34 -13.60 -12.80
N ASP A 10 20.39 -13.26 -11.50
CA ASP A 10 19.37 -13.71 -10.55
C ASP A 10 18.06 -12.95 -10.76
N VAL A 11 18.14 -11.63 -10.95
CA VAL A 11 16.99 -10.76 -11.26
C VAL A 11 16.36 -11.12 -12.61
N GLU A 12 17.18 -11.42 -13.61
CA GLU A 12 16.70 -11.86 -14.94
C GLU A 12 15.78 -13.09 -14.87
N LYS A 13 16.06 -14.01 -13.94
CA LYS A 13 15.29 -15.23 -13.73
C LYS A 13 13.99 -15.01 -12.97
N TRP A 14 13.77 -13.82 -12.38
CA TRP A 14 12.53 -13.54 -11.68
C TRP A 14 11.34 -13.67 -12.63
N ASP A 15 10.28 -14.31 -12.13
CA ASP A 15 9.04 -14.55 -12.87
C ASP A 15 7.84 -14.16 -11.99
N PRO A 16 7.56 -12.85 -11.85
CA PRO A 16 6.49 -12.37 -10.99
C PRO A 16 5.09 -12.82 -11.44
N ASP A 17 4.90 -13.18 -12.71
CA ASP A 17 3.61 -13.64 -13.22
C ASP A 17 3.17 -14.97 -12.61
N LYS A 18 4.11 -15.79 -12.11
CA LYS A 18 3.79 -16.96 -11.29
C LYS A 18 3.07 -16.59 -9.99
N LEU A 19 3.39 -15.44 -9.38
CA LEU A 19 2.68 -14.95 -8.20
C LEU A 19 1.25 -14.54 -8.56
N GLY A 20 1.03 -13.91 -9.72
CA GLY A 20 -0.31 -13.59 -10.22
C GLY A 20 -1.16 -14.84 -10.51
N THR A 21 -0.52 -15.89 -11.05
CA THR A 21 -1.17 -17.21 -11.24
C THR A 21 -1.56 -17.82 -9.89
N ALA A 22 -0.67 -17.78 -8.89
CA ALA A 22 -0.96 -18.24 -7.55
C ALA A 22 -2.09 -17.42 -6.91
N ALA A 23 -2.08 -16.10 -7.05
CA ALA A 23 -3.13 -15.21 -6.53
C ALA A 23 -4.50 -15.56 -7.13
N THR A 24 -4.56 -15.84 -8.44
CA THR A 24 -5.78 -16.26 -9.13
C THR A 24 -6.32 -17.58 -8.57
N ALA A 25 -5.44 -18.56 -8.34
CA ALA A 25 -5.82 -19.85 -7.75
C ALA A 25 -6.34 -19.70 -6.32
N VAL A 26 -5.68 -18.88 -5.49
CA VAL A 26 -6.08 -18.56 -4.12
C VAL A 26 -7.43 -17.85 -4.08
N GLY A 27 -7.65 -16.87 -4.97
CA GLY A 27 -8.95 -16.19 -5.09
C GLY A 27 -10.08 -17.13 -5.49
N LYS A 28 -9.82 -18.04 -6.43
CA LYS A 28 -10.79 -19.08 -6.79
C LYS A 28 -11.13 -19.97 -5.60
N LEU A 29 -10.14 -20.39 -4.81
CA LEU A 29 -10.35 -21.21 -3.63
C LEU A 29 -11.26 -20.53 -2.60
N SER A 30 -11.07 -19.23 -2.35
CA SER A 30 -11.95 -18.45 -1.47
C SER A 30 -13.39 -18.41 -2.01
N GLY A 31 -13.58 -18.11 -3.29
CA GLY A 31 -14.90 -18.07 -3.91
C GLY A 31 -15.62 -19.44 -3.89
N ASP A 32 -14.90 -20.52 -4.19
CA ASP A 32 -15.43 -21.89 -4.14
C ASP A 32 -15.86 -22.26 -2.70
N LEU A 33 -15.06 -21.87 -1.68
CA LEU A 33 -15.38 -22.11 -0.27
C LEU A 33 -16.66 -21.37 0.15
N ASP A 34 -16.78 -20.09 -0.19
CA ASP A 34 -17.96 -19.30 0.14
C ASP A 34 -19.23 -19.86 -0.51
N GLN A 35 -19.14 -20.28 -1.77
CA GLN A 35 -20.26 -20.94 -2.47
C GLN A 35 -20.67 -22.26 -1.79
N ALA A 36 -19.70 -23.09 -1.41
CA ALA A 36 -19.97 -24.36 -0.73
C ALA A 36 -20.66 -24.15 0.62
N VAL A 37 -20.21 -23.17 1.41
CA VAL A 37 -20.80 -22.84 2.72
C VAL A 37 -22.22 -22.31 2.58
N VAL A 38 -22.47 -21.42 1.62
CA VAL A 38 -23.83 -20.90 1.35
C VAL A 38 -24.76 -22.02 0.90
N ALA A 39 -24.30 -22.92 0.02
CA ALA A 39 -25.09 -24.07 -0.41
C ALA A 39 -25.43 -25.01 0.76
N ALA A 40 -24.49 -25.25 1.68
CA ALA A 40 -24.69 -26.08 2.86
C ALA A 40 -25.71 -25.47 3.84
N VAL A 41 -25.62 -24.15 4.09
CA VAL A 41 -26.59 -23.41 4.92
C VAL A 41 -28.00 -23.49 4.32
N ASN A 42 -28.13 -23.17 3.04
CA ASN A 42 -29.43 -23.21 2.36
C ASN A 42 -30.05 -24.61 2.37
N SER A 43 -29.23 -25.64 2.12
CA SER A 43 -29.68 -27.03 2.16
C SER A 43 -30.15 -27.45 3.55
N THR A 44 -29.43 -27.03 4.60
CA THR A 44 -29.80 -27.32 5.99
C THR A 44 -31.10 -26.63 6.39
N GLN A 45 -31.28 -25.37 6.02
CA GLN A 45 -32.51 -24.62 6.28
C GLN A 45 -33.73 -25.23 5.56
N LYS A 46 -33.52 -25.70 4.32
CA LYS A 46 -34.57 -26.35 3.54
C LYS A 46 -35.09 -27.64 4.18
N LEU A 47 -34.24 -28.41 4.87
CA LEU A 47 -34.68 -29.60 5.61
C LEU A 47 -35.71 -29.26 6.71
N GLY A 48 -35.54 -28.12 7.37
CA GLY A 48 -36.48 -27.57 8.34
C GLY A 48 -37.77 -27.05 7.72
N GLN A 49 -37.65 -26.25 6.66
CA GLN A 49 -38.79 -25.60 5.98
C GLN A 49 -39.71 -26.59 5.26
N ASP A 50 -39.14 -27.62 4.61
CA ASP A 50 -39.89 -28.64 3.89
C ASP A 50 -40.55 -29.67 4.85
N GLN A 51 -40.49 -29.46 6.18
CA GLN A 51 -40.93 -30.38 7.24
C GLN A 51 -40.34 -31.81 7.14
N LYS A 52 -39.25 -32.00 6.41
CA LYS A 52 -38.53 -33.29 6.33
C LYS A 52 -37.81 -33.61 7.63
N TRP A 53 -37.44 -32.57 8.38
CA TRP A 53 -36.88 -32.64 9.73
C TRP A 53 -37.41 -31.45 10.53
N GLY A 54 -38.13 -31.69 11.62
CA GLY A 54 -38.79 -30.65 12.41
C GLY A 54 -38.37 -30.63 13.89
N GLY A 55 -38.70 -29.56 14.60
CA GLY A 55 -38.46 -29.43 16.04
C GLY A 55 -37.00 -29.14 16.40
N GLY A 56 -36.60 -29.47 17.64
CA GLY A 56 -35.30 -29.08 18.21
C GLY A 56 -34.07 -29.61 17.47
N ALA A 57 -34.18 -30.74 16.75
CA ALA A 57 -33.09 -31.29 15.96
C ALA A 57 -32.76 -30.44 14.73
N ALA A 58 -33.79 -29.91 14.03
CA ALA A 58 -33.60 -29.02 12.89
C ALA A 58 -32.98 -27.68 13.32
N GLN A 59 -33.40 -27.17 14.49
CA GLN A 59 -32.81 -25.96 15.09
C GLN A 59 -31.33 -26.17 15.48
N ALA A 60 -31.00 -27.33 16.04
CA ALA A 60 -29.61 -27.68 16.38
C ALA A 60 -28.73 -27.80 15.14
N ALA A 61 -29.24 -28.39 14.05
CA ALA A 61 -28.53 -28.50 12.78
C ALA A 61 -28.27 -27.13 12.13
N ASP A 62 -29.27 -26.25 12.09
CA ASP A 62 -29.10 -24.87 11.60
C ASP A 62 -28.09 -24.09 12.46
N GLY A 63 -28.21 -24.17 13.79
CA GLY A 63 -27.27 -23.54 14.72
C GLY A 63 -25.83 -24.02 14.51
N ARG A 64 -25.62 -25.33 14.32
CA ARG A 64 -24.30 -25.88 14.00
C ARG A 64 -23.79 -25.35 12.66
N MET A 65 -24.64 -25.28 11.65
CA MET A 65 -24.27 -24.80 10.32
C MET A 65 -23.88 -23.31 10.33
N GLN A 66 -24.50 -22.48 11.17
CA GLN A 66 -24.08 -21.08 11.35
C GLN A 66 -22.70 -20.96 12.01
N VAL A 67 -22.35 -21.87 12.93
CA VAL A 67 -21.00 -21.93 13.53
C VAL A 67 -19.96 -22.27 12.46
N GLU A 68 -20.21 -23.29 11.64
CA GLU A 68 -19.27 -23.67 10.57
C GLU A 68 -19.17 -22.58 9.49
N LYS A 69 -20.28 -21.92 9.15
CA LYS A 69 -20.26 -20.75 8.28
C LYS A 69 -19.32 -19.68 8.82
N SER A 70 -19.40 -19.37 10.11
CA SER A 70 -18.55 -18.36 10.75
C SER A 70 -17.07 -18.74 10.68
N ARG A 71 -16.73 -20.02 10.93
CA ARG A 71 -15.35 -20.53 10.81
C ARG A 71 -14.83 -20.46 9.38
N ALA A 72 -15.64 -20.89 8.42
CA ALA A 72 -15.28 -20.87 7.00
C ALA A 72 -15.12 -19.44 6.45
N SER A 73 -15.95 -18.49 6.90
CA SER A 73 -15.80 -17.08 6.55
C SER A 73 -14.45 -16.50 7.00
N THR A 74 -13.94 -16.88 8.18
CA THR A 74 -12.59 -16.49 8.63
C THR A 74 -11.51 -17.02 7.69
N VAL A 75 -11.64 -18.26 7.22
CA VAL A 75 -10.71 -18.85 6.25
C VAL A 75 -10.79 -18.12 4.90
N SER A 76 -11.99 -17.87 4.39
CA SER A 76 -12.19 -17.13 3.13
C SER A 76 -11.55 -15.74 3.20
N GLN A 77 -11.77 -15.01 4.29
CA GLN A 77 -11.15 -13.69 4.51
C GLN A 77 -9.62 -13.76 4.56
N ALA A 78 -9.04 -14.74 5.26
CA ALA A 78 -7.58 -14.90 5.32
C ALA A 78 -6.99 -15.24 3.94
N VAL A 79 -7.66 -16.09 3.16
CA VAL A 79 -7.27 -16.47 1.80
C VAL A 79 -7.35 -15.28 0.84
N LEU A 80 -8.38 -14.42 0.96
CA LEU A 80 -8.45 -13.16 0.21
C LEU A 80 -7.32 -12.18 0.58
N GLY A 81 -6.95 -12.13 1.85
CA GLY A 81 -5.78 -11.37 2.31
C GLY A 81 -4.49 -11.86 1.64
N LEU A 82 -4.29 -13.18 1.54
CA LEU A 82 -3.17 -13.78 0.83
C LEU A 82 -3.19 -13.48 -0.67
N GLN A 83 -4.34 -13.56 -1.33
CA GLN A 83 -4.49 -13.18 -2.74
C GLN A 83 -4.07 -11.72 -2.95
N THR A 84 -4.52 -10.81 -2.08
CA THR A 84 -4.19 -9.39 -2.14
C THR A 84 -2.68 -9.18 -2.00
N ALA A 85 -2.05 -9.83 -1.02
CA ALA A 85 -0.61 -9.75 -0.82
C ALA A 85 0.17 -10.27 -2.04
N LEU A 86 -0.23 -11.41 -2.62
CA LEU A 86 0.40 -11.96 -3.83
C LEU A 86 0.30 -10.98 -5.01
N ASN A 87 -0.89 -10.45 -5.28
CA ASN A 87 -1.10 -9.50 -6.37
C ASN A 87 -0.26 -8.23 -6.21
N GLN A 88 -0.15 -7.70 -4.99
CA GLN A 88 0.63 -6.50 -4.72
C GLN A 88 2.12 -6.67 -5.05
N GLN A 89 2.68 -7.87 -4.84
CA GLN A 89 4.10 -8.10 -5.10
C GLN A 89 4.44 -8.33 -6.57
N VAL A 90 3.46 -8.63 -7.43
CA VAL A 90 3.70 -8.85 -8.86
C VAL A 90 4.33 -7.61 -9.50
N GLU A 91 3.69 -6.46 -9.35
CA GLU A 91 4.16 -5.22 -9.98
C GLU A 91 5.43 -4.69 -9.33
N ASN A 92 5.57 -4.82 -8.01
CA ASN A 92 6.80 -4.43 -7.30
C ASN A 92 8.03 -5.18 -7.86
N LEU A 93 7.92 -6.51 -8.00
CA LEU A 93 9.02 -7.34 -8.51
C LEU A 93 9.27 -7.12 -10.01
N LYS A 94 8.22 -6.84 -10.81
CA LYS A 94 8.38 -6.46 -12.22
C LYS A 94 9.14 -5.15 -12.38
N ASN A 95 8.79 -4.12 -11.61
CA ASN A 95 9.43 -2.82 -11.67
C ASN A 95 10.90 -2.90 -11.22
N ALA A 96 11.17 -3.60 -10.11
CA ALA A 96 12.54 -3.85 -9.67
C ALA A 96 13.38 -4.59 -10.72
N LYS A 97 12.79 -5.63 -11.35
CA LYS A 97 13.43 -6.34 -12.46
C LYS A 97 13.73 -5.40 -13.63
N LEU A 98 12.75 -4.62 -14.06
CA LEU A 98 12.89 -3.70 -15.18
C LEU A 98 13.99 -2.66 -14.92
N ALA A 99 14.04 -2.09 -13.71
CA ALA A 99 15.05 -1.10 -13.33
C ALA A 99 16.48 -1.65 -13.46
N VAL A 100 16.74 -2.85 -12.94
CA VAL A 100 18.07 -3.50 -13.07
C VAL A 100 18.45 -3.71 -14.53
N LEU A 101 17.51 -4.21 -15.34
CA LEU A 101 17.77 -4.46 -16.76
C LEU A 101 17.97 -3.16 -17.55
N GLN A 102 17.20 -2.12 -17.24
CA GLN A 102 17.33 -0.81 -17.87
C GLN A 102 18.70 -0.18 -17.58
N MET A 103 19.19 -0.23 -16.33
CA MET A 103 20.50 0.31 -15.98
C MET A 103 21.64 -0.46 -16.66
N ARG A 104 21.53 -1.79 -16.74
CA ARG A 104 22.45 -2.65 -17.51
C ARG A 104 22.42 -2.29 -19.01
N ASP A 105 21.23 -2.12 -19.57
CA ASP A 105 21.06 -1.82 -20.99
C ASP A 105 21.58 -0.43 -21.35
N GLN A 106 21.42 0.56 -20.46
CA GLN A 106 22.02 1.89 -20.61
C GLN A 106 23.55 1.83 -20.63
N ALA A 107 24.17 1.06 -19.74
CA ALA A 107 25.63 0.89 -19.72
C ALA A 107 26.15 0.22 -21.00
N THR A 108 25.37 -0.70 -21.57
CA THR A 108 25.73 -1.41 -22.80
C THR A 108 25.26 -0.71 -24.08
N PHE A 109 24.55 0.40 -23.97
CA PHE A 109 24.04 1.16 -25.10
C PHE A 109 25.14 1.99 -25.77
N VAL A 110 25.13 2.00 -27.11
CA VAL A 110 26.02 2.84 -27.93
C VAL A 110 25.15 3.61 -28.93
N PRO A 111 25.00 4.94 -28.79
CA PRO A 111 24.18 5.72 -29.72
C PRO A 111 24.85 5.84 -31.08
N ALA A 112 24.11 5.57 -32.16
CA ALA A 112 24.57 5.91 -33.51
C ALA A 112 24.72 7.44 -33.66
N PRO A 113 25.76 7.95 -34.36
CA PRO A 113 26.73 7.25 -35.20
C PRO A 113 28.02 6.80 -34.48
N SER A 114 28.03 6.68 -33.15
CA SER A 114 29.24 6.30 -32.39
C SER A 114 29.73 4.92 -32.80
N VAL A 115 31.04 4.81 -33.01
CA VAL A 115 31.77 3.56 -33.29
C VAL A 115 32.56 3.06 -32.07
N MET A 116 32.40 3.73 -30.92
CA MET A 116 33.02 3.33 -29.65
C MET A 116 32.30 2.08 -29.11
N PRO A 117 33.02 1.07 -28.57
CA PRO A 117 32.38 -0.13 -28.03
C PRO A 117 31.52 0.16 -26.79
N ALA A 118 30.58 -0.72 -26.50
CA ALA A 118 29.81 -0.70 -25.26
C ALA A 118 30.70 -0.93 -24.02
N PHE A 119 30.24 -0.48 -22.84
CA PHE A 119 30.84 -0.93 -21.60
C PHE A 119 30.60 -2.44 -21.39
N GLU A 120 31.48 -3.07 -20.63
CA GLU A 120 31.28 -4.46 -20.21
C GLU A 120 30.73 -4.47 -18.78
N VAL A 121 29.55 -5.07 -18.60
CA VAL A 121 28.86 -5.16 -17.30
C VAL A 121 29.01 -6.58 -16.75
N ASN A 122 29.56 -6.71 -15.55
CA ASN A 122 29.72 -7.99 -14.86
C ASN A 122 28.43 -8.41 -14.14
N PRO A 123 28.28 -9.71 -13.78
CA PRO A 123 27.07 -10.19 -13.10
C PRO A 123 26.73 -9.49 -11.78
N ASP A 124 27.75 -9.02 -11.04
CA ASP A 124 27.61 -8.30 -9.77
C ASP A 124 27.24 -6.81 -9.94
N GLY A 125 27.11 -6.34 -11.18
CA GLY A 125 26.78 -4.95 -11.50
C GLY A 125 27.99 -4.05 -11.73
N THR A 126 29.22 -4.53 -11.54
CA THR A 126 30.43 -3.74 -11.83
C THR A 126 30.59 -3.47 -13.33
N VAL A 127 31.11 -2.29 -13.69
CA VAL A 127 31.20 -1.83 -15.09
C VAL A 127 32.66 -1.59 -15.46
N ASN A 128 33.13 -2.34 -16.45
CA ASN A 128 34.50 -2.28 -16.91
C ASN A 128 34.66 -1.33 -18.14
N PRO A 129 35.44 -0.24 -18.01
CA PRO A 129 35.69 0.71 -19.09
C PRO A 129 36.74 0.26 -20.12
N GLN A 130 37.46 -0.84 -19.89
CA GLN A 130 38.70 -1.15 -20.60
C GLN A 130 38.55 -1.18 -22.12
N LYS A 131 37.46 -1.77 -22.65
CA LYS A 131 37.21 -1.79 -24.10
C LYS A 131 37.11 -0.38 -24.72
N ARG A 132 36.51 0.57 -24.00
CA ARG A 132 36.41 1.97 -24.46
C ARG A 132 37.75 2.69 -24.36
N LEU A 133 38.53 2.41 -23.32
CA LEU A 133 39.90 2.93 -23.17
C LEU A 133 40.82 2.41 -24.28
N ASP A 134 40.78 1.11 -24.57
CA ASP A 134 41.55 0.49 -25.66
C ASP A 134 41.17 1.07 -27.02
N TRP A 135 39.88 1.35 -27.23
CA TRP A 135 39.40 2.02 -28.44
C TRP A 135 39.91 3.45 -28.53
N LEU A 136 39.92 4.20 -27.42
CA LEU A 136 40.44 5.57 -27.36
C LEU A 136 41.95 5.60 -27.69
N ASP A 137 42.71 4.63 -27.16
CA ASP A 137 44.14 4.46 -27.45
C ASP A 137 44.42 4.23 -28.95
N GLN A 138 43.61 3.40 -29.60
CA GLN A 138 43.71 3.15 -31.05
C GLN A 138 43.40 4.38 -31.91
N HIS A 139 42.71 5.37 -31.33
CA HIS A 139 42.32 6.62 -32.00
C HIS A 139 43.08 7.83 -31.46
N ARG A 140 44.18 7.61 -30.73
CA ARG A 140 45.00 8.66 -30.11
C ARG A 140 45.55 9.65 -31.13
N ASP A 141 45.84 9.20 -32.35
CA ASP A 141 46.34 10.02 -33.46
C ASP A 141 45.40 11.18 -33.84
N LYS A 142 44.12 11.09 -33.47
CA LYS A 142 43.09 12.08 -33.77
C LYS A 142 42.85 13.08 -32.64
N LEU A 143 43.59 12.97 -31.52
CA LEU A 143 43.37 13.74 -30.31
C LEU A 143 44.66 14.39 -29.83
N ASN A 144 44.59 15.62 -29.35
CA ASN A 144 45.70 16.21 -28.59
C ASN A 144 45.72 15.66 -27.14
N ASP A 145 46.79 15.94 -26.39
CA ASP A 145 46.97 15.40 -25.03
C ASP A 145 45.87 15.83 -24.05
N ILE A 146 45.34 17.04 -24.20
CA ILE A 146 44.26 17.56 -23.36
C ILE A 146 42.95 16.83 -23.69
N GLU A 147 42.63 16.69 -24.97
CA GLU A 147 41.43 15.97 -25.42
C GLU A 147 41.46 14.49 -25.05
N TYR A 148 42.62 13.84 -25.21
CA TYR A 148 42.80 12.45 -24.81
C TYR A 148 42.63 12.27 -23.30
N THR A 149 43.22 13.16 -22.50
CA THR A 149 43.08 13.14 -21.04
C THR A 149 41.62 13.37 -20.63
N ALA A 150 40.94 14.34 -21.24
CA ALA A 150 39.54 14.63 -20.98
C ALA A 150 38.64 13.43 -21.30
N LYS A 151 38.81 12.80 -22.47
CA LYS A 151 38.05 11.60 -22.88
C LYS A 151 38.34 10.38 -22.01
N THR A 152 39.58 10.21 -21.57
CA THR A 152 39.95 9.14 -20.63
C THR A 152 39.20 9.31 -19.31
N THR A 153 39.11 10.54 -18.80
CA THR A 153 38.36 10.86 -17.59
C THR A 153 36.86 10.65 -17.79
N GLU A 154 36.30 11.15 -18.89
CA GLU A 154 34.89 10.97 -19.26
C GLU A 154 34.49 9.48 -19.25
N ILE A 155 35.23 8.63 -19.96
CA ILE A 155 34.97 7.18 -20.01
C ILE A 155 34.97 6.53 -18.62
N LYS A 156 35.92 6.91 -17.75
CA LYS A 156 36.02 6.35 -16.39
C LYS A 156 34.89 6.85 -15.49
N THR A 157 34.54 8.13 -15.59
CA THR A 157 33.43 8.72 -14.85
C THR A 157 32.10 8.10 -15.27
N ASP A 158 31.87 7.93 -16.58
CA ASP A 158 30.67 7.29 -17.11
C ASP A 158 30.54 5.83 -16.65
N ALA A 159 31.64 5.06 -16.69
CA ALA A 159 31.64 3.68 -16.18
C ALA A 159 31.29 3.62 -14.69
N ALA A 160 31.88 4.51 -13.87
CA ALA A 160 31.57 4.59 -12.45
C ALA A 160 30.11 4.98 -12.19
N ALA A 161 29.55 5.91 -12.98
CA ALA A 161 28.14 6.31 -12.88
C ALA A 161 27.20 5.15 -13.22
N HIS A 162 27.49 4.40 -14.29
CA HIS A 162 26.73 3.20 -14.65
C HIS A 162 26.84 2.09 -13.62
N GLU A 163 28.04 1.82 -13.10
CA GLU A 163 28.26 0.83 -12.03
C GLU A 163 27.43 1.17 -10.80
N TRP A 164 27.50 2.42 -10.35
CA TRP A 164 26.71 2.89 -9.22
C TRP A 164 25.21 2.70 -9.46
N ALA A 165 24.70 3.07 -10.63
CA ALA A 165 23.29 2.94 -10.97
C ALA A 165 22.82 1.48 -10.97
N ILE A 166 23.61 0.56 -11.52
CA ILE A 166 23.29 -0.87 -11.58
C ILE A 166 23.33 -1.49 -10.18
N VAL A 167 24.40 -1.23 -9.41
CA VAL A 167 24.56 -1.75 -8.04
C VAL A 167 23.41 -1.27 -7.14
N ASN A 168 23.01 0.00 -7.27
CA ASN A 168 21.87 0.53 -6.51
C ASN A 168 20.53 -0.07 -6.96
N ALA A 169 20.33 -0.31 -8.26
CA ALA A 169 19.16 -1.03 -8.74
C ALA A 169 19.10 -2.47 -8.19
N LEU A 170 20.24 -3.17 -8.11
CA LEU A 170 20.33 -4.51 -7.51
C LEU A 170 20.02 -4.48 -6.00
N LYS A 171 20.52 -3.47 -5.28
CA LYS A 171 20.24 -3.28 -3.85
C LYS A 171 18.74 -3.00 -3.62
N ASN A 172 18.13 -2.15 -4.43
CA ASN A 172 16.70 -1.90 -4.37
C ASN A 172 15.90 -3.18 -4.68
N ALA A 173 16.30 -3.94 -5.70
CA ALA A 173 15.68 -5.23 -6.01
C ALA A 173 15.75 -6.19 -4.81
N GLN A 174 16.90 -6.28 -4.13
CA GLN A 174 17.04 -7.06 -2.91
C GLN A 174 16.03 -6.62 -1.83
N THR A 175 15.92 -5.32 -1.55
CA THR A 175 14.94 -4.76 -0.60
C THR A 175 13.50 -5.12 -0.97
N VAL A 176 13.14 -5.01 -2.26
CA VAL A 176 11.81 -5.37 -2.76
C VAL A 176 11.54 -6.86 -2.56
N ALA A 177 12.51 -7.73 -2.84
CA ALA A 177 12.38 -9.17 -2.64
C ALA A 177 12.20 -9.53 -1.16
N ASP A 178 12.98 -8.93 -0.26
CA ASP A 178 12.87 -9.16 1.18
C ASP A 178 11.53 -8.66 1.75
N SER A 179 11.05 -7.51 1.24
CA SER A 179 9.74 -6.95 1.59
C SER A 179 8.61 -7.86 1.10
N ALA A 180 8.71 -8.39 -0.12
CA ALA A 180 7.74 -9.33 -0.67
C ALA A 180 7.68 -10.61 0.18
N ILE A 181 8.83 -11.17 0.56
CA ILE A 181 8.90 -12.34 1.45
C ILE A 181 8.22 -12.04 2.79
N THR A 182 8.51 -10.89 3.38
CA THR A 182 7.93 -10.48 4.67
C THR A 182 6.43 -10.33 4.57
N ALA A 183 5.92 -9.65 3.53
CA ALA A 183 4.49 -9.45 3.31
C ALA A 183 3.75 -10.79 3.09
N LEU A 184 4.32 -11.70 2.31
CA LEU A 184 3.72 -13.02 2.07
C LEU A 184 3.71 -13.89 3.32
N ASN A 185 4.78 -13.86 4.13
CA ASN A 185 4.81 -14.54 5.42
C ASN A 185 3.78 -13.94 6.40
N GLY A 186 3.63 -12.61 6.41
CA GLY A 186 2.62 -11.91 7.18
C GLY A 186 1.20 -12.32 6.77
N ALA A 187 0.92 -12.43 5.48
CA ALA A 187 -0.38 -12.85 4.95
C ALA A 187 -0.66 -14.36 5.16
N LYS A 188 0.38 -15.19 5.25
CA LYS A 188 0.25 -16.62 5.55
C LYS A 188 -0.20 -16.87 6.99
N ALA A 189 0.26 -16.07 7.95
CA ALA A 189 -0.05 -16.30 9.37
C ALA A 189 -1.56 -16.30 9.69
N PRO A 190 -2.39 -15.36 9.18
CA PRO A 190 -3.85 -15.44 9.29
C PRO A 190 -4.45 -16.69 8.66
N VAL A 191 -3.90 -17.17 7.53
CA VAL A 191 -4.39 -18.39 6.87
C VAL A 191 -4.13 -19.61 7.76
N ASP A 192 -2.95 -19.73 8.34
CA ASP A 192 -2.60 -20.80 9.26
C ASP A 192 -3.48 -20.78 10.52
N ALA A 193 -3.70 -19.59 11.09
CA ALA A 193 -4.56 -19.40 12.26
C ALA A 193 -6.03 -19.75 11.95
N ALA A 194 -6.55 -19.31 10.81
CA ALA A 194 -7.89 -19.63 10.36
C ALA A 194 -8.07 -21.12 10.11
N TYR A 195 -7.07 -21.77 9.49
CA TYR A 195 -7.06 -23.21 9.27
C TYR A 195 -7.05 -23.99 10.59
N ALA A 196 -6.20 -23.60 11.55
CA ALA A 196 -6.22 -24.20 12.88
C ALA A 196 -7.58 -24.02 13.58
N GLY A 197 -8.23 -22.87 13.38
CA GLY A 197 -9.55 -22.54 13.92
C GLY A 197 -10.70 -23.39 13.36
N LEU A 198 -10.53 -24.07 12.23
CA LEU A 198 -11.51 -25.05 11.72
C LEU A 198 -11.63 -26.26 12.66
N GLY A 199 -10.56 -26.63 13.35
CA GLY A 199 -10.50 -27.81 14.21
C GLY A 199 -10.61 -29.13 13.44
N ASP A 200 -10.81 -30.23 14.17
CA ASP A 200 -10.97 -31.55 13.57
C ASP A 200 -12.40 -31.72 12.99
N PRO A 201 -12.54 -32.05 11.69
CA PRO A 201 -13.84 -32.24 11.03
C PRO A 201 -14.65 -33.43 11.58
N VAL A 202 -14.03 -34.38 12.29
CA VAL A 202 -14.71 -35.57 12.85
C VAL A 202 -15.29 -35.31 14.24
N THR A 203 -14.55 -34.61 15.10
CA THR A 203 -14.99 -34.27 16.47
C THR A 203 -15.68 -32.92 16.56
N GLY A 204 -15.52 -32.09 15.53
CA GLY A 204 -16.25 -30.87 15.34
C GLY A 204 -16.01 -29.87 16.46
N ALA A 205 -14.77 -29.41 16.65
CA ALA A 205 -14.29 -28.55 17.73
C ALA A 205 -15.39 -28.01 18.68
N GLY A 206 -15.66 -28.78 19.74
CA GLY A 206 -16.72 -28.55 20.71
C GLY A 206 -17.99 -29.34 20.41
N ALA A 207 -18.36 -30.24 21.33
CA ALA A 207 -19.61 -30.99 21.28
C ALA A 207 -20.77 -30.10 20.78
N ALA A 208 -21.59 -30.64 19.87
CA ALA A 208 -22.83 -29.98 19.47
C ALA A 208 -23.54 -29.45 20.73
N PRO A 209 -24.02 -28.19 20.74
CA PRO A 209 -24.81 -27.69 21.84
C PRO A 209 -25.87 -28.75 22.20
N PRO A 210 -26.03 -29.12 23.49
CA PRO A 210 -27.02 -30.12 23.86
C PRO A 210 -28.36 -29.73 23.24
N ALA A 211 -29.01 -30.69 22.58
CA ALA A 211 -30.31 -30.47 21.97
C ALA A 211 -31.22 -29.78 23.00
N PRO A 212 -31.99 -28.74 22.62
CA PRO A 212 -32.98 -28.16 23.50
C PRO A 212 -33.82 -29.31 24.07
N PRO A 213 -34.10 -29.34 25.39
CA PRO A 213 -34.87 -30.42 25.99
C PRO A 213 -36.15 -30.59 25.17
N ALA A 214 -36.42 -31.82 24.72
CA ALA A 214 -37.64 -32.13 24.01
C ALA A 214 -38.82 -31.60 24.84
N PRO A 215 -39.79 -30.88 24.23
CA PRO A 215 -40.94 -30.41 24.97
C PRO A 215 -41.65 -31.63 25.56
N THR A 216 -41.52 -31.81 26.87
CA THR A 216 -42.17 -32.88 27.64
C THR A 216 -43.65 -32.57 27.90
N ALA A 217 -44.14 -31.42 27.45
CA ALA A 217 -45.56 -31.09 27.48
C ALA A 217 -46.29 -31.95 26.43
N PRO A 218 -47.23 -32.83 26.83
CA PRO A 218 -48.09 -33.52 25.89
C PRO A 218 -48.83 -32.47 25.06
N ALA A 219 -48.81 -32.62 23.74
CA ALA A 219 -49.62 -31.80 22.85
C ALA A 219 -51.08 -31.92 23.27
N ALA A 220 -51.65 -30.86 23.84
CA ALA A 220 -53.07 -30.78 24.10
C ALA A 220 -53.80 -30.89 22.76
N ALA A 221 -54.55 -31.97 22.57
CA ALA A 221 -55.39 -32.15 21.41
C ALA A 221 -56.41 -31.00 21.36
N ALA A 222 -56.29 -30.14 20.34
CA ALA A 222 -57.29 -29.11 20.08
C ALA A 222 -58.59 -29.78 19.59
N PRO A 223 -59.77 -29.43 20.14
CA PRO A 223 -61.04 -29.86 19.58
C PRO A 223 -61.33 -29.16 18.24
N PRO A 224 -62.17 -29.74 17.37
CA PRO A 224 -62.36 -29.24 16.00
C PRO A 224 -63.16 -27.92 15.97
N ALA A 225 -62.74 -27.01 15.10
CA ALA A 225 -63.35 -25.70 14.90
C ALA A 225 -64.64 -25.77 14.06
N THR A 226 -65.65 -24.99 14.44
CA THR A 226 -66.80 -24.62 13.61
C THR A 226 -66.72 -23.14 13.19
N PRO A 227 -67.25 -22.74 12.00
CA PRO A 227 -66.85 -21.50 11.36
C PRO A 227 -67.82 -20.31 11.56
N THR A 228 -67.21 -19.13 11.76
CA THR A 228 -67.57 -17.74 11.35
C THR A 228 -68.99 -17.17 11.52
N ALA A 229 -69.06 -15.98 12.15
CA ALA A 229 -69.58 -14.74 11.54
C ALA A 229 -69.25 -13.50 12.40
N THR A 230 -68.71 -12.44 11.78
CA THR A 230 -68.77 -11.03 12.23
C THR A 230 -70.06 -10.39 11.67
N PRO A 231 -70.69 -9.35 12.29
CA PRO A 231 -70.19 -7.97 12.12
C PRO A 231 -70.63 -6.87 13.15
N VAL A 232 -70.11 -5.66 12.88
CA VAL A 232 -70.54 -4.26 13.13
C VAL A 232 -70.33 -3.50 14.47
N SER A 233 -69.93 -2.23 14.30
CA SER A 233 -69.60 -1.17 15.27
C SER A 233 -70.76 -0.20 15.54
N SER A 234 -70.78 0.48 16.70
CA SER A 234 -71.30 1.86 16.85
C SER A 234 -71.00 2.55 18.21
N HIS A 235 -70.22 3.64 18.15
CA HIS A 235 -70.26 4.95 18.83
C HIS A 235 -71.08 5.18 20.13
N SER A 236 -70.45 5.82 21.13
CA SER A 236 -70.73 7.18 21.65
C SER A 236 -70.59 7.33 23.19
N GLY A 237 -70.00 8.45 23.65
CA GLY A 237 -70.26 9.03 24.97
C GLY A 237 -69.06 9.26 25.92
N SER A 238 -68.43 10.44 25.85
CA SER A 238 -67.79 11.13 27.00
C SER A 238 -68.82 12.09 27.63
N PRO A 239 -68.73 12.58 28.90
CA PRO A 239 -67.64 13.47 29.36
C PRO A 239 -67.27 13.52 30.86
N ALA A 240 -66.19 14.29 31.13
CA ALA A 240 -65.86 15.17 32.28
C ALA A 240 -65.46 14.54 33.64
N SER A 241 -64.20 14.71 34.09
CA SER A 241 -63.61 15.85 34.88
C SER A 241 -63.90 15.70 36.38
N SER A 242 -63.05 16.01 37.37
CA SER A 242 -61.95 16.96 37.60
C SER A 242 -61.17 16.48 38.86
N SER A 243 -60.06 17.02 39.40
CA SER A 243 -59.35 18.32 39.33
C SER A 243 -58.14 18.23 40.28
N LEU A 244 -57.07 18.98 40.01
CA LEU A 244 -56.26 19.85 40.93
C LEU A 244 -54.90 20.12 40.27
N MET A 245 -54.76 21.18 39.47
CA MET A 245 -54.35 22.56 39.84
C MET A 245 -52.95 22.67 40.44
N GLY A 246 -52.10 23.45 39.75
CA GLY A 246 -50.77 23.87 40.18
C GLY A 246 -50.02 24.62 39.07
N ASN A 247 -50.60 25.73 38.63
CA ASN A 247 -50.05 26.66 37.64
C ASN A 247 -48.75 27.32 38.17
N SER A 248 -47.77 27.65 37.31
CA SER A 248 -47.42 29.05 37.01
C SER A 248 -46.14 29.32 36.21
N HIS A 249 -46.31 30.00 35.06
CA HIS A 249 -45.60 31.21 34.54
C HIS A 249 -44.08 31.12 34.30
N HIS A 250 -43.42 31.63 33.25
CA HIS A 250 -43.59 32.43 32.02
C HIS A 250 -42.27 32.17 31.21
N GLY A 251 -42.10 32.29 29.89
CA GLY A 251 -42.76 33.12 28.88
C GLY A 251 -41.69 33.98 28.16
N GLY A 252 -41.40 33.66 26.88
CA GLY A 252 -40.89 34.58 25.84
C GLY A 252 -39.38 34.86 25.82
N GLY A 253 -38.68 34.97 24.68
CA GLY A 253 -39.07 35.04 23.26
C GLY A 253 -37.81 34.99 22.38
N THR A 254 -37.84 34.33 21.21
CA THR A 254 -38.00 34.96 19.86
C THR A 254 -36.69 35.57 19.33
N SER A 255 -36.22 35.47 18.09
CA SER A 255 -36.75 35.00 16.80
C SER A 255 -35.55 34.97 15.82
N SER A 256 -35.31 33.88 15.09
CA SER A 256 -35.44 33.75 13.63
C SER A 256 -34.36 34.40 12.72
N TYR A 257 -33.72 33.56 11.89
CA TYR A 257 -33.88 33.58 10.42
C TYR A 257 -33.39 32.26 9.78
N SER A 258 -34.22 31.75 8.87
CA SER A 258 -33.99 30.89 7.70
C SER A 258 -32.54 30.44 7.42
N GLY A 259 -32.21 29.17 7.15
CA GLY A 259 -32.87 28.20 6.29
C GLY A 259 -31.93 27.86 5.12
N GLY A 260 -31.54 26.60 4.95
CA GLY A 260 -30.67 26.18 3.84
C GLY A 260 -30.04 24.81 4.05
N SER A 261 -30.68 23.79 3.48
CA SER A 261 -30.14 22.44 3.27
C SER A 261 -29.20 22.45 2.06
N TYR A 262 -27.95 21.99 2.22
CA TYR A 262 -27.13 21.42 1.15
C TYR A 262 -26.03 20.54 1.76
N GLY A 263 -25.75 19.43 1.06
CA GLY A 263 -24.97 18.29 1.54
C GLY A 263 -23.55 18.63 1.96
N GLY A 264 -23.11 17.96 3.03
CA GLY A 264 -21.73 17.98 3.50
C GLY A 264 -20.83 17.19 2.57
N GLY A 265 -20.27 17.86 1.57
CA GLY A 265 -19.03 17.45 0.93
C GLY A 265 -17.87 17.70 1.90
N SER A 266 -17.24 16.62 2.35
CA SER A 266 -16.07 16.68 3.23
C SER A 266 -14.84 17.08 2.41
N SER A 267 -14.38 18.32 2.60
CA SER A 267 -13.13 18.82 2.04
C SER A 267 -11.94 18.42 2.91
N ASN A 268 -10.98 17.71 2.29
CA ASN A 268 -9.69 17.29 2.85
C ASN A 268 -8.89 18.45 3.47
N GLY A 269 -8.40 18.24 4.70
CA GLY A 269 -7.33 18.99 5.36
C GLY A 269 -6.13 18.08 5.65
N PRO A 270 -4.90 18.61 5.81
CA PRO A 270 -3.65 17.90 5.55
C PRO A 270 -3.31 16.84 6.62
N SER A 271 -2.85 15.69 6.13
CA SER A 271 -2.55 14.48 6.90
C SER A 271 -1.31 14.66 7.79
N SER A 272 -1.55 14.82 9.09
CA SER A 272 -0.53 14.75 10.17
C SER A 272 -0.56 13.40 10.88
N GLY A 273 -1.09 12.37 10.19
CA GLY A 273 -1.26 11.03 10.73
C GLY A 273 0.03 10.21 10.78
N PRO A 274 0.03 9.08 11.50
CA PRO A 274 1.10 8.08 11.43
C PRO A 274 1.32 7.61 9.98
N PRO A 275 2.51 7.07 9.63
CA PRO A 275 2.78 6.57 8.30
C PRO A 275 1.66 5.59 7.86
N PRO A 276 1.18 5.69 6.61
CA PRO A 276 0.25 4.74 6.06
C PRO A 276 0.80 3.31 6.17
N THR A 277 -0.06 2.34 6.47
CA THR A 277 0.32 0.91 6.50
C THR A 277 0.57 0.34 5.11
N ALA A 278 0.19 1.08 4.06
CA ALA A 278 0.42 0.74 2.66
C ALA A 278 1.57 1.58 2.11
N HIS A 279 2.52 0.95 1.41
CA HIS A 279 3.49 1.68 0.61
C HIS A 279 2.82 2.18 -0.68
N PRO A 280 3.01 3.46 -1.05
CA PRO A 280 2.57 3.97 -2.33
C PRO A 280 3.27 3.19 -3.47
N SER A 281 2.53 2.94 -4.55
CA SER A 281 3.03 2.25 -5.74
C SER A 281 3.90 3.16 -6.61
N GLY A 282 4.99 2.62 -7.16
CA GLY A 282 5.96 3.35 -8.00
C GLY A 282 7.40 3.09 -7.57
N ASP A 283 8.37 3.57 -8.35
CA ASP A 283 9.78 3.62 -7.95
C ASP A 283 10.23 5.08 -7.70
N VAL A 284 11.34 5.26 -6.99
CA VAL A 284 11.89 6.57 -6.65
C VAL A 284 12.07 7.46 -7.89
N GLN A 285 12.50 6.89 -9.01
CA GLN A 285 12.72 7.63 -10.25
C GLN A 285 11.40 8.11 -10.87
N GLN A 286 10.35 7.30 -10.82
CA GLN A 286 9.01 7.68 -11.25
C GLN A 286 8.44 8.81 -10.39
N TRP A 287 8.62 8.75 -9.07
CA TRP A 287 8.16 9.81 -8.18
C TRP A 287 8.95 11.11 -8.39
N ILE A 288 10.26 11.02 -8.63
CA ILE A 288 11.09 12.18 -9.00
C ILE A 288 10.62 12.78 -10.32
N ALA A 289 10.38 11.96 -11.35
CA ALA A 289 9.91 12.42 -12.64
C ALA A 289 8.52 13.08 -12.55
N GLN A 290 7.61 12.51 -11.76
CA GLN A 290 6.29 13.08 -11.49
C GLN A 290 6.41 14.41 -10.72
N ALA A 291 7.25 14.47 -9.69
CA ALA A 291 7.48 15.69 -8.92
C ALA A 291 8.09 16.79 -9.78
N LYS A 292 9.04 16.44 -10.66
CA LYS A 292 9.61 17.37 -11.65
C LYS A 292 8.54 17.93 -12.57
N GLN A 293 7.63 17.10 -13.06
CA GLN A 293 6.53 17.56 -13.90
C GLN A 293 5.63 18.56 -13.17
N VAL A 294 5.27 18.28 -11.91
CA VAL A 294 4.51 19.21 -11.06
C VAL A 294 5.25 20.54 -10.88
N LEU A 295 6.55 20.51 -10.61
CA LEU A 295 7.37 21.72 -10.45
C LEU A 295 7.46 22.53 -11.74
N ILE A 296 7.60 21.88 -12.90
CA ILE A 296 7.58 22.54 -14.21
C ILE A 296 6.23 23.24 -14.45
N GLU A 297 5.12 22.58 -14.14
CA GLU A 297 3.77 23.16 -14.25
C GLU A 297 3.55 24.35 -13.32
N MET A 298 4.26 24.38 -12.19
CA MET A 298 4.30 25.52 -11.26
C MET A 298 5.18 26.68 -11.75
N GLY A 299 5.90 26.51 -12.87
CA GLY A 299 6.75 27.54 -13.47
C GLY A 299 8.22 27.49 -13.04
N TYR A 300 8.67 26.41 -12.39
CA TYR A 300 10.09 26.23 -12.13
C TYR A 300 10.83 25.82 -13.41
N PRO A 301 12.01 26.41 -13.69
CA PRO A 301 12.81 26.01 -14.84
C PRO A 301 13.25 24.54 -14.72
N PRO A 302 13.10 23.70 -15.76
CA PRO A 302 13.49 22.29 -15.73
C PRO A 302 14.96 22.07 -15.31
N GLU A 303 15.84 23.00 -15.66
CA GLU A 303 17.27 22.99 -15.31
C GLU A 303 17.54 23.25 -13.83
N SER A 304 16.59 23.81 -13.08
CA SER A 304 16.70 23.99 -11.64
C SER A 304 16.27 22.77 -10.84
N ILE A 305 15.78 21.72 -11.53
CA ILE A 305 15.25 20.48 -10.94
C ILE A 305 16.17 19.33 -11.34
N ASP A 306 17.29 19.21 -10.63
CA ASP A 306 18.25 18.12 -10.80
C ASP A 306 17.70 16.84 -10.14
N GLU A 307 17.28 15.90 -10.98
CA GLU A 307 16.74 14.61 -10.58
C GLU A 307 17.78 13.73 -9.87
N ASN A 308 19.07 13.87 -10.22
CA ASN A 308 20.16 13.12 -9.58
C ASN A 308 20.43 13.66 -8.17
N ALA A 309 20.40 14.98 -8.00
CA ALA A 309 20.53 15.60 -6.68
C ALA A 309 19.37 15.18 -5.76
N ILE A 310 18.13 15.15 -6.28
CA ILE A 310 16.96 14.69 -5.54
C ILE A 310 17.09 13.20 -5.19
N ALA A 311 17.51 12.35 -6.13
CA ALA A 311 17.73 10.93 -5.87
C ALA A 311 18.79 10.68 -4.79
N LEU A 312 19.88 11.45 -4.82
CA LEU A 312 20.96 11.39 -3.83
C LEU A 312 20.45 11.74 -2.41
N ILE A 313 19.63 12.79 -2.30
CA ILE A 313 19.00 13.18 -1.03
C ILE A 313 18.08 12.05 -0.55
N ILE A 314 17.17 11.56 -1.38
CA ILE A 314 16.22 10.49 -1.00
C ILE A 314 16.95 9.24 -0.51
N GLU A 315 18.04 8.85 -1.17
CA GLU A 315 18.86 7.71 -0.75
C GLU A 315 19.40 7.87 0.67
N HIS A 316 19.90 9.06 1.02
CA HIS A 316 20.52 9.29 2.32
C HIS A 316 19.52 9.60 3.43
N GLU A 317 18.39 10.23 3.08
CA GLU A 317 17.36 10.64 4.04
C GLU A 317 16.42 9.47 4.40
N SER A 318 16.00 8.67 3.41
CA SER A 318 15.00 7.62 3.62
C SER A 318 15.39 6.24 3.08
N GLY A 319 16.48 6.14 2.31
CA GLY A 319 16.80 4.92 1.57
C GLY A 319 15.76 4.55 0.50
N GLY A 320 14.91 5.51 0.10
CA GLY A 320 13.80 5.29 -0.81
C GLY A 320 12.50 4.84 -0.16
N ASP A 321 12.39 4.88 1.18
CA ASP A 321 11.17 4.54 1.90
C ASP A 321 10.22 5.77 2.05
N PRO A 322 9.07 5.79 1.36
CA PRO A 322 8.09 6.90 1.46
C PRO A 322 7.39 6.98 2.82
N ASN A 323 7.48 5.94 3.65
CA ASN A 323 6.93 5.88 4.99
C ASN A 323 8.00 6.09 6.08
N ALA A 324 9.23 6.45 5.70
CA ALA A 324 10.32 6.71 6.63
C ALA A 324 9.95 7.81 7.64
N ILE A 325 10.23 7.57 8.91
CA ILE A 325 10.02 8.53 10.00
C ILE A 325 11.23 8.54 10.94
N ASN A 326 11.80 9.72 11.15
CA ASN A 326 12.85 9.93 12.13
C ASN A 326 12.25 10.27 13.50
N ASN A 327 12.52 9.43 14.51
CA ASN A 327 12.02 9.60 15.88
C ASN A 327 13.12 9.86 16.93
N TRP A 328 14.36 10.13 16.51
CA TRP A 328 15.52 10.14 17.42
C TRP A 328 16.26 11.48 17.49
N ASP A 329 15.97 12.41 16.60
CA ASP A 329 16.61 13.73 16.56
C ASP A 329 15.93 14.78 17.46
N SER A 330 16.48 16.01 17.48
CA SER A 330 15.92 17.11 18.25
C SER A 330 14.52 17.54 17.80
N ASN A 331 14.19 17.33 16.52
CA ASN A 331 12.89 17.68 15.97
C ASN A 331 11.83 16.68 16.45
N ALA A 332 12.16 15.38 16.46
CA ALA A 332 11.34 14.33 17.05
C ALA A 332 11.13 14.56 18.56
N ALA A 333 12.18 14.95 19.29
CA ALA A 333 12.07 15.31 20.71
C ALA A 333 11.17 16.54 20.95
N ALA A 334 11.11 17.47 19.98
CA ALA A 334 10.21 18.62 19.99
C ALA A 334 8.78 18.29 19.46
N GLY A 335 8.50 17.03 19.10
CA GLY A 335 7.20 16.58 18.61
C GLY A 335 6.95 16.83 17.11
N HIS A 336 8.00 17.13 16.35
CA HIS A 336 7.95 17.42 14.92
C HIS A 336 8.91 16.49 14.14
N PRO A 337 8.67 15.17 14.12
CA PRO A 337 9.55 14.24 13.42
C PRO A 337 9.59 14.51 11.92
N SER A 338 10.74 14.27 11.31
CA SER A 338 10.91 14.26 9.85
C SER A 338 10.27 13.00 9.24
N LYS A 339 9.63 13.17 8.07
CA LYS A 339 8.76 12.16 7.44
C LYS A 339 8.94 12.10 5.92
N GLY A 340 8.73 10.92 5.37
CA GLY A 340 8.66 10.66 3.93
C GLY A 340 10.02 10.64 3.23
N LEU A 341 9.99 10.58 1.90
CA LEU A 341 11.18 10.30 1.07
C LEU A 341 12.34 11.27 1.29
N MET A 342 12.06 12.55 1.43
CA MET A 342 13.06 13.60 1.63
C MET A 342 13.09 14.10 3.08
N GLN A 343 12.51 13.34 4.02
CA GLN A 343 12.53 13.62 5.47
C GLN A 343 12.10 15.06 5.82
N CYS A 344 10.97 15.50 5.29
CA CYS A 344 10.38 16.80 5.64
C CYS A 344 9.71 16.78 7.02
N ILE A 345 9.86 17.85 7.80
CA ILE A 345 9.00 18.12 8.96
C ILE A 345 7.70 18.79 8.52
N ASP A 346 6.63 18.63 9.30
CA ASP A 346 5.27 19.11 8.96
C ASP A 346 5.24 20.62 8.65
N SER A 347 5.98 21.44 9.39
CA SER A 347 6.01 22.90 9.18
C SER A 347 6.64 23.27 7.82
N THR A 348 7.76 22.63 7.47
CA THR A 348 8.44 22.81 6.19
C THR A 348 7.57 22.33 5.04
N PHE A 349 6.99 21.14 5.16
CA PHE A 349 6.10 20.57 4.15
C PHE A 349 4.91 21.51 3.90
N ASN A 350 4.21 21.93 4.95
CA ASN A 350 3.02 22.79 4.80
C ASN A 350 3.34 24.17 4.21
N ALA A 351 4.52 24.73 4.49
CA ALA A 351 4.94 26.01 3.90
C ALA A 351 5.27 25.89 2.40
N HIS A 352 5.68 24.71 1.94
CA HIS A 352 6.16 24.47 0.57
C HIS A 352 5.30 23.48 -0.23
N ALA A 353 4.16 23.06 0.31
CA ALA A 353 3.20 22.19 -0.36
C ALA A 353 2.63 22.87 -1.61
N ALA A 354 2.54 22.13 -2.72
CA ALA A 354 1.94 22.64 -3.95
C ALA A 354 0.40 22.58 -3.85
N PRO A 355 -0.34 23.46 -4.54
CA PRO A 355 -1.80 23.38 -4.57
C PRO A 355 -2.26 22.00 -5.06
N GLY A 356 -3.06 21.29 -4.25
CA GLY A 356 -3.50 19.92 -4.55
C GLY A 356 -2.53 18.81 -4.12
N HIS A 357 -1.34 19.16 -3.61
CA HIS A 357 -0.31 18.24 -3.13
C HIS A 357 -0.06 18.46 -1.64
N THR A 358 -0.96 17.94 -0.80
CA THR A 358 -1.01 18.23 0.65
C THR A 358 -0.83 16.99 1.53
N ASP A 359 -0.32 15.88 0.99
CA ASP A 359 -0.08 14.65 1.74
C ASP A 359 1.41 14.40 1.94
N ILE A 360 1.92 14.57 3.16
CA ILE A 360 3.35 14.43 3.47
C ILE A 360 3.89 13.02 3.23
N TRP A 361 3.01 12.01 3.26
CA TRP A 361 3.35 10.61 2.99
C TRP A 361 3.24 10.24 1.51
N ASN A 362 2.67 11.12 0.68
CA ASN A 362 2.71 10.94 -0.76
C ASN A 362 4.13 11.26 -1.25
N PRO A 363 4.79 10.32 -1.95
CA PRO A 363 6.18 10.47 -2.36
C PRO A 363 6.38 11.67 -3.30
N VAL A 364 5.41 11.93 -4.20
CA VAL A 364 5.47 13.06 -5.13
C VAL A 364 5.32 14.38 -4.37
N ASP A 365 4.32 14.49 -3.50
CA ASP A 365 4.07 15.70 -2.72
C ASP A 365 5.27 16.03 -1.81
N ASN A 366 5.88 15.00 -1.19
CA ASN A 366 7.05 15.15 -0.34
C ASN A 366 8.26 15.69 -1.12
N ILE A 367 8.52 15.13 -2.31
CA ILE A 367 9.60 15.60 -3.19
C ILE A 367 9.33 17.03 -3.68
N VAL A 368 8.10 17.36 -4.07
CA VAL A 368 7.72 18.71 -4.52
C VAL A 368 7.96 19.73 -3.39
N ALA A 369 7.51 19.44 -2.18
CA ALA A 369 7.67 20.36 -1.05
C ALA A 369 9.14 20.53 -0.65
N ALA A 370 9.91 19.43 -0.58
CA ALA A 370 11.33 19.46 -0.26
C ALA A 370 12.15 20.21 -1.31
N THR A 371 11.87 19.99 -2.59
CA THR A 371 12.56 20.68 -3.70
C THR A 371 12.30 22.18 -3.67
N ARG A 372 11.05 22.59 -3.43
CA ARG A 372 10.69 24.01 -3.27
C ARG A 372 11.39 24.66 -2.09
N TYR A 373 11.47 23.96 -0.95
CA TYR A 373 12.23 24.42 0.21
C TYR A 373 13.72 24.57 -0.13
N SER A 374 14.32 23.58 -0.81
CA SER A 374 15.74 23.64 -1.20
C SER A 374 16.04 24.81 -2.12
N LEU A 375 15.16 25.09 -3.09
CA LEU A 375 15.31 26.22 -4.00
C LEU A 375 15.14 27.57 -3.28
N ASP A 376 14.16 27.71 -2.38
CA ASP A 376 13.95 28.93 -1.59
C ASP A 376 15.13 29.20 -0.63
N ARG A 377 15.64 28.15 0.01
CA ARG A 377 16.64 28.25 1.07
C ARG A 377 18.09 28.32 0.58
N TYR A 378 18.41 27.63 -0.51
CA TYR A 378 19.79 27.44 -1.01
C TYR A 378 19.99 27.94 -2.45
N GLY A 379 18.92 28.32 -3.16
CA GLY A 379 18.96 28.85 -4.53
C GLY A 379 19.22 27.81 -5.63
N SER A 380 19.77 26.64 -5.30
CA SER A 380 19.94 25.48 -6.18
C SER A 380 19.96 24.20 -5.36
N LEU A 381 19.57 23.08 -5.97
CA LEU A 381 19.71 21.74 -5.41
C LEU A 381 21.18 21.32 -5.21
N ASP A 382 22.12 21.89 -5.97
CA ASP A 382 23.56 21.64 -5.81
C ASP A 382 24.14 22.27 -4.53
N ASN A 383 23.50 23.34 -4.05
CA ASN A 383 23.94 24.09 -2.88
C ASN A 383 23.41 23.51 -1.57
N VAL A 384 22.57 22.48 -1.65
CA VAL A 384 21.97 21.86 -0.49
C VAL A 384 23.11 21.07 0.17
N PRO A 385 23.52 21.39 1.42
CA PRO A 385 24.71 20.84 2.11
C PRO A 385 25.10 19.36 1.84
N GLY A 386 24.18 18.40 1.89
CA GLY A 386 24.45 16.99 1.55
C GLY A 386 24.89 16.76 0.10
N VAL A 387 24.19 17.34 -0.87
CA VAL A 387 24.55 17.31 -2.30
C VAL A 387 25.87 18.04 -2.56
N SER A 388 26.06 19.20 -1.93
CA SER A 388 27.30 20.00 -2.05
C SER A 388 28.52 19.27 -1.44
N ALA A 389 28.34 18.61 -0.30
CA ALA A 389 29.39 17.84 0.36
C ALA A 389 29.81 16.63 -0.47
N VAL A 390 28.87 15.89 -1.05
CA VAL A 390 29.16 14.77 -1.95
C VAL A 390 29.84 15.25 -3.23
N SER A 391 29.37 16.35 -3.81
CA SER A 391 29.98 16.98 -5.01
C SER A 391 31.41 17.50 -4.76
N GLY A 392 31.72 17.87 -3.51
CA GLY A 392 33.06 18.26 -3.06
C GLY A 392 33.98 17.09 -2.66
N GLY A 393 33.53 15.84 -2.78
CA GLY A 393 34.29 14.64 -2.40
C GLY A 393 34.23 14.29 -0.90
N GLY A 394 33.31 14.88 -0.15
CA GLY A 394 33.02 14.58 1.26
C GLY A 394 31.85 13.61 1.45
N GLY A 395 31.61 13.20 2.70
CA GLY A 395 30.44 12.39 3.06
C GLY A 395 29.15 13.23 3.08
N TYR A 396 28.01 12.61 2.77
CA TYR A 396 26.71 13.27 2.79
C TYR A 396 26.38 13.82 4.19
N VAL A 397 25.86 15.03 4.23
CA VAL A 397 25.40 15.72 5.44
C VAL A 397 23.92 16.01 5.27
N GLY A 398 23.08 15.33 6.08
CA GLY A 398 21.63 15.58 6.11
C GLY A 398 21.30 17.00 6.59
N TYR A 399 20.08 17.44 6.30
CA TYR A 399 19.62 18.81 6.54
C TYR A 399 19.05 19.07 7.93
#